data_AF-A0A6V0GCZ8-F1
#
_entry.id   AF-A0A6V0GCZ8-F1
#
_cell.length_a   1.000
_cell.length_b   1.000
_cell.length_c   1.000
_cell.angle_alpha   90.00
_cell.angle_beta   90.00
_cell.angle_gamma   90.00
#
_symmetry.space_group_name_H-M   'P 1'
#
loop_
_entity.id
_entity.type
_entity.pdbx_description
1 polymer ?
#
loop_
_entity_poly.entity_id
_entity_poly.type
_entity_poly.pdbx_seq_one_letter_code
_entity_poly.pdbx_strand_id
1 'polypeptide(L)'
;MTHAEKRAQWYKEGGIAFGTGVLYGATNAVVGHPMDTVKAKMQAQSGFMKGEDAGMVGVIRRVWRAEGPVGFFRGVFPPLFGSSVYRSAQFAVFEAASTRAAELGLDEAKIPGTGGLAWSTVCSGVAGASARAVVESPIEYAKVKRQTGQTWRFAEAYQGFYMQLPRTVGMMTFIFCSVDSLRRWTGGEALKRPAYQFITWGGVSMLGFWFIWPLETLKNQVQAGTAVDGSAAPSLRQRVAALGGPLGLYRGILPGSISVFMRNGTAAVVMSFAQKKITELGLRG
;
A
#
# COMPACT_ATOMS: atom_id res chain seq x y z
N MET A 1 -5.33 16.25 2.95
CA MET A 1 -4.63 16.60 4.21
C MET A 1 -4.16 18.05 4.13
N THR A 2 -5.05 18.95 4.54
CA THR A 2 -4.79 20.39 4.70
C THR A 2 -4.12 20.60 6.06
N HIS A 3 -2.79 20.61 6.09
CA HIS A 3 -2.01 20.76 7.33
C HIS A 3 -2.03 22.18 7.96
N ALA A 4 -3.07 23.00 7.70
CA ALA A 4 -3.08 24.42 8.06
C ALA A 4 -4.23 24.84 8.99
N GLU A 5 -5.07 23.90 9.47
CA GLU A 5 -6.13 24.18 10.44
C GLU A 5 -5.62 23.94 11.86
N LYS A 6 -6.08 24.75 12.84
CA LYS A 6 -5.79 24.52 14.27
C LYS A 6 -6.24 23.11 14.62
N ARG A 7 -5.27 22.25 14.97
CA ARG A 7 -5.55 20.84 15.27
C ARG A 7 -6.15 20.74 16.67
N ALA A 8 -7.26 20.00 16.78
CA ALA A 8 -7.92 19.75 18.05
C ALA A 8 -7.06 18.86 18.97
N GLN A 9 -7.58 18.55 20.17
CA GLN A 9 -6.96 17.59 21.09
C GLN A 9 -6.65 16.26 20.38
N TRP A 10 -5.45 15.71 20.64
CA TRP A 10 -4.87 14.55 19.95
C TRP A 10 -5.81 13.34 19.79
N TYR A 11 -6.68 13.07 20.77
CA TYR A 11 -7.59 11.92 20.75
C TYR A 11 -8.76 12.08 19.77
N LYS A 12 -9.23 13.32 19.54
CA LYS A 12 -10.29 13.59 18.55
C LYS A 12 -9.74 13.44 17.13
N GLU A 13 -8.57 14.01 16.87
CA GLU A 13 -7.88 13.84 15.60
C GLU A 13 -7.53 12.37 15.34
N GLY A 14 -7.07 11.64 16.37
CA GLY A 14 -6.82 10.20 16.29
C GLY A 14 -8.07 9.40 15.90
N GLY A 15 -9.25 9.72 16.46
CA GLY A 15 -10.51 9.07 16.11
C GLY A 15 -10.97 9.35 14.68
N ILE A 16 -10.83 10.60 14.23
CA ILE A 16 -11.12 11.01 12.84
C ILE A 16 -10.17 10.28 11.86
N ALA A 17 -8.89 10.23 12.20
CA ALA A 17 -7.87 9.54 11.44
C ALA A 17 -8.12 8.03 11.35
N PHE A 18 -8.59 7.43 12.45
CA PHE A 18 -9.00 6.03 12.46
C PHE A 18 -10.18 5.77 11.51
N GLY A 19 -11.27 6.54 11.61
CA GLY A 19 -12.45 6.36 10.75
C GLY A 19 -12.15 6.58 9.28
N THR A 20 -11.34 7.59 8.96
CA THR A 20 -10.88 7.83 7.60
C THR A 20 -9.94 6.72 7.10
N GLY A 21 -9.10 6.16 7.98
CA GLY A 21 -8.29 4.97 7.69
C GLY A 21 -9.12 3.72 7.37
N VAL A 22 -10.24 3.50 8.05
CA VAL A 22 -11.17 2.39 7.76
C VAL A 22 -11.75 2.56 6.35
N LEU A 23 -12.24 3.76 6.03
CA LEU A 23 -12.81 4.09 4.72
C LEU A 23 -11.78 3.93 3.60
N TYR A 24 -10.55 4.36 3.85
CA TYR A 24 -9.44 4.17 2.94
C TYR A 24 -9.13 2.68 2.73
N GLY A 25 -9.10 1.87 3.80
CA GLY A 25 -8.95 0.41 3.71
C GLY A 25 -10.06 -0.26 2.90
N ALA A 26 -11.32 0.11 3.16
CA ALA A 26 -12.48 -0.43 2.45
C ALA A 26 -12.44 -0.07 0.95
N THR A 27 -12.18 1.20 0.63
CA THR A 27 -12.04 1.67 -0.77
C THR A 27 -10.93 0.91 -1.49
N ASN A 28 -9.79 0.72 -0.81
CA ASN A 28 -8.67 -0.02 -1.37
C ASN A 28 -9.00 -1.48 -1.66
N ALA A 29 -9.75 -2.13 -0.76
CA ALA A 29 -10.19 -3.50 -0.95
C ALA A 29 -11.18 -3.59 -2.11
N VAL A 30 -12.19 -2.73 -2.18
CA VAL A 30 -13.20 -2.76 -3.24
C VAL A 30 -12.59 -2.52 -4.62
N VAL A 31 -11.71 -1.53 -4.76
CA VAL A 31 -11.08 -1.17 -6.05
C VAL A 31 -9.94 -2.13 -6.42
N GLY A 32 -9.16 -2.56 -5.43
CA GLY A 32 -7.96 -3.37 -5.65
C GLY A 32 -8.23 -4.87 -5.80
N HIS A 33 -9.24 -5.41 -5.11
CA HIS A 33 -9.46 -6.85 -5.00
C HIS A 33 -9.76 -7.56 -6.33
N PRO A 34 -10.48 -6.96 -7.31
CA PRO A 34 -10.61 -7.56 -8.64
C PRO A 34 -9.25 -7.80 -9.31
N MET A 35 -8.34 -6.82 -9.22
CA MET A 35 -7.00 -6.92 -9.81
C MET A 35 -6.12 -7.91 -9.05
N ASP A 36 -6.25 -7.99 -7.72
CA ASP A 36 -5.53 -8.97 -6.91
C ASP A 36 -6.00 -10.41 -7.22
N THR A 37 -7.30 -10.59 -7.48
CA THR A 37 -7.86 -11.87 -7.93
C THR A 37 -7.32 -12.27 -9.31
N VAL A 38 -7.24 -11.33 -10.25
CA VAL A 38 -6.66 -11.57 -11.59
C VAL A 38 -5.17 -11.94 -11.47
N LYS A 39 -4.39 -11.21 -10.67
CA LYS A 39 -2.97 -11.54 -10.41
C LYS A 39 -2.79 -12.92 -9.79
N ALA A 40 -3.60 -13.26 -8.77
CA ALA A 40 -3.52 -14.55 -8.11
C ALA A 40 -3.83 -15.70 -9.08
N LYS A 41 -4.86 -15.56 -9.93
CA LYS A 41 -5.20 -16.56 -10.96
C LYS A 41 -4.13 -16.66 -12.05
N MET A 42 -3.52 -15.54 -12.46
CA MET A 42 -2.39 -15.53 -13.39
C MET A 42 -1.15 -16.23 -12.82
N GLN A 43 -0.88 -16.09 -11.52
CA GLN A 43 0.29 -16.68 -10.86
C GLN A 43 0.09 -18.15 -10.48
N ALA A 44 -1.12 -18.57 -10.13
CA ALA A 44 -1.44 -19.92 -9.67
C ALA A 44 -1.45 -20.97 -10.79
N GLN A 45 -1.57 -20.57 -12.05
CA GLN A 45 -1.69 -21.48 -13.18
C GLN A 45 -0.69 -21.11 -14.27
N SER A 46 0.39 -21.89 -14.35
CA SER A 46 1.39 -21.86 -15.43
C SER A 46 0.77 -22.05 -16.84
N GLY A 47 -0.47 -22.54 -16.92
CA GLY A 47 -1.24 -22.68 -18.15
C GLY A 47 -2.01 -21.44 -18.63
N PHE A 48 -2.19 -20.39 -17.81
CA PHE A 48 -2.85 -19.14 -18.27
C PHE A 48 -1.98 -18.30 -19.23
N MET A 49 -0.70 -18.66 -19.37
CA MET A 49 0.28 -17.98 -20.23
C MET A 49 0.52 -18.70 -21.57
N LYS A 50 -0.33 -19.68 -21.95
CA LYS A 50 -0.25 -20.36 -23.25
C LYS A 50 -1.57 -20.21 -24.03
N GLY A 51 -1.48 -19.87 -25.33
CA GLY A 51 -2.61 -19.72 -26.26
C GLY A 51 -3.08 -18.27 -26.49
N GLU A 52 -4.18 -18.10 -27.24
CA GLU A 52 -4.76 -16.79 -27.64
C GLU A 52 -5.29 -15.94 -26.47
N ASP A 53 -5.55 -16.56 -25.31
CA ASP A 53 -6.00 -15.88 -24.08
C ASP A 53 -4.85 -15.68 -23.06
N ALA A 54 -3.59 -15.59 -23.54
CA ALA A 54 -2.43 -15.33 -22.69
C ALA A 54 -2.42 -13.86 -22.25
N GLY A 55 -2.54 -13.63 -20.94
CA GLY A 55 -2.41 -12.30 -20.33
C GLY A 55 -3.63 -11.83 -19.53
N MET A 56 -3.52 -10.63 -18.98
CA MET A 56 -4.48 -10.06 -18.02
C MET A 56 -5.91 -10.01 -18.58
N VAL A 57 -6.07 -9.62 -19.85
CA VAL A 57 -7.38 -9.50 -20.50
C VAL A 57 -8.05 -10.88 -20.68
N GLY A 58 -7.27 -11.90 -21.04
CA GLY A 58 -7.76 -13.28 -21.17
C GLY A 58 -8.23 -13.85 -19.83
N VAL A 59 -7.50 -13.57 -18.74
CA VAL A 59 -7.90 -13.98 -17.38
C VAL A 59 -9.17 -13.27 -16.95
N ILE A 60 -9.27 -11.95 -17.16
CA ILE A 60 -10.48 -11.17 -16.85
C ILE A 60 -11.68 -11.75 -17.62
N ARG A 61 -11.54 -12.02 -18.92
CA ARG A 61 -12.62 -12.57 -19.76
C ARG A 61 -13.05 -13.96 -19.27
N ARG A 62 -12.12 -14.82 -18.87
CA ARG A 62 -12.43 -16.15 -18.34
C ARG A 62 -13.15 -16.07 -16.99
N VAL A 63 -12.68 -15.23 -16.07
CA VAL A 63 -13.37 -15.04 -14.77
C VAL A 63 -14.77 -14.48 -14.97
N TRP A 64 -14.91 -13.48 -15.84
CA TRP A 64 -16.21 -12.89 -16.16
C TRP A 64 -17.19 -13.92 -16.74
N ARG A 65 -16.74 -14.79 -17.65
CA ARG A 65 -17.59 -15.83 -18.26
C ARG A 65 -17.91 -16.98 -17.31
N ALA A 66 -16.96 -17.38 -16.45
CA ALA A 66 -17.11 -18.55 -15.60
C ALA A 66 -17.82 -18.25 -14.26
N GLU A 67 -17.51 -17.12 -13.65
CA GLU A 67 -17.93 -16.77 -12.29
C GLU A 67 -18.73 -15.46 -12.22
N GLY A 68 -18.83 -14.72 -13.32
CA GLY A 68 -19.49 -13.41 -13.37
C GLY A 68 -18.77 -12.33 -12.56
N PRO A 69 -19.42 -11.16 -12.34
CA PRO A 69 -18.86 -10.06 -11.55
C PRO A 69 -18.58 -10.44 -10.09
N VAL A 70 -19.36 -11.38 -9.52
CA VAL A 70 -19.19 -11.85 -8.14
C VAL A 70 -17.89 -12.65 -7.96
N GLY A 71 -17.43 -13.35 -9.01
CA GLY A 71 -16.15 -14.07 -9.00
C GLY A 71 -14.95 -13.20 -8.67
N PHE A 72 -14.97 -11.93 -9.07
CA PHE A 72 -13.89 -10.98 -8.76
C PHE A 72 -13.85 -10.55 -7.29
N PHE A 73 -14.95 -10.67 -6.55
CA PHE A 73 -15.07 -10.25 -5.15
C PHE A 73 -15.09 -11.42 -4.17
N ARG A 74 -15.02 -12.65 -4.66
CA ARG A 74 -14.98 -13.85 -3.81
C ARG A 74 -13.75 -13.78 -2.90
N GLY A 75 -13.96 -13.85 -1.59
CA GLY A 75 -12.89 -13.77 -0.60
C GLY A 75 -12.35 -12.36 -0.31
N VAL A 76 -13.10 -11.29 -0.63
CA VAL A 76 -12.72 -9.89 -0.32
C VAL A 76 -12.70 -9.57 1.18
N PHE A 77 -13.45 -10.31 1.99
CA PHE A 77 -13.66 -9.98 3.41
C PHE A 77 -12.37 -10.03 4.24
N PRO A 78 -11.53 -11.09 4.20
CA PRO A 78 -10.29 -11.11 4.98
C PRO A 78 -9.28 -10.02 4.59
N PRO A 79 -9.01 -9.76 3.29
CA PRO A 79 -8.18 -8.62 2.87
C PRO A 79 -8.76 -7.26 3.28
N LEU A 80 -10.07 -7.06 3.16
CA LEU A 80 -10.75 -5.83 3.54
C LEU A 80 -10.56 -5.56 5.03
N PHE A 81 -10.94 -6.52 5.87
CA PHE A 81 -10.83 -6.41 7.32
C PHE A 81 -9.40 -6.13 7.76
N GLY A 82 -8.43 -6.92 7.29
CA GLY A 82 -7.03 -6.73 7.61
C GLY A 82 -6.53 -5.34 7.19
N SER A 83 -6.87 -4.91 5.97
CA SER A 83 -6.44 -3.63 5.43
C SER A 83 -7.04 -2.42 6.12
N SER A 84 -8.29 -2.49 6.56
CA SER A 84 -8.89 -1.45 7.36
C SER A 84 -8.19 -1.34 8.71
N VAL A 85 -7.91 -2.45 9.39
CA VAL A 85 -7.32 -2.45 10.73
C VAL A 85 -5.92 -1.81 10.75
N TYR A 86 -4.97 -2.31 9.93
CA TYR A 86 -3.60 -1.79 9.97
C TYR A 86 -3.48 -0.35 9.41
N ARG A 87 -4.35 0.06 8.47
CA ARG A 87 -4.35 1.42 7.92
C ARG A 87 -4.97 2.42 8.88
N SER A 88 -5.99 2.02 9.62
CA SER A 88 -6.59 2.88 10.65
C SER A 88 -5.61 3.13 11.79
N ALA A 89 -4.88 2.10 12.22
CA ALA A 89 -3.78 2.26 13.18
C ALA A 89 -2.69 3.19 12.65
N GLN A 90 -2.29 3.03 11.37
CA GLN A 90 -1.31 3.91 10.71
C GLN A 90 -1.72 5.38 10.78
N PHE A 91 -2.94 5.70 10.34
CA PHE A 91 -3.42 7.08 10.28
C PHE A 91 -3.63 7.67 11.67
N ALA A 92 -4.18 6.90 12.62
CA ALA A 92 -4.36 7.34 14.00
C ALA A 92 -3.02 7.73 14.67
N VAL A 93 -2.00 6.88 14.53
CA VAL A 93 -0.67 7.16 15.09
C VAL A 93 0.02 8.30 14.35
N PHE A 94 -0.12 8.37 13.02
CA PHE A 94 0.44 9.46 12.23
C PHE A 94 -0.12 10.82 12.67
N GLU A 95 -1.43 10.96 12.84
CA GLU A 95 -2.07 12.24 13.24
C GLU A 95 -1.77 12.60 14.69
N ALA A 96 -1.75 11.61 15.60
CA ALA A 96 -1.34 11.83 16.98
C ALA A 96 0.13 12.29 17.08
N ALA A 97 1.04 11.62 16.36
CA ALA A 97 2.44 11.99 16.29
C ALA A 97 2.64 13.37 15.64
N SER A 98 1.89 13.67 14.57
CA SER A 98 1.97 14.96 13.88
C SER A 98 1.51 16.12 14.76
N THR A 99 0.47 15.91 15.57
CA THR A 99 -0.04 16.92 16.51
C THR A 99 0.94 17.13 17.66
N ARG A 100 1.49 16.05 18.22
CA ARG A 100 2.50 16.14 19.28
C ARG A 100 3.81 16.76 18.80
N ALA A 101 4.22 16.48 17.56
CA ALA A 101 5.41 17.09 16.97
C ALA A 101 5.24 18.61 16.75
N ALA A 102 4.03 19.06 16.40
CA ALA A 102 3.68 20.47 16.30
C ALA A 102 3.79 21.19 17.67
N GLU A 103 3.27 20.58 18.73
CA GLU A 103 3.40 21.10 20.12
C GLU A 103 4.86 21.23 20.58
N LEU A 104 5.75 20.37 20.07
CA LEU A 104 7.18 20.37 20.38
C LEU A 104 8.00 21.33 19.50
N GLY A 105 7.37 22.09 18.59
CA GLY A 105 8.05 23.03 17.70
C GLY A 105 8.84 22.36 16.56
N LEU A 106 8.67 21.06 16.33
CA LEU A 106 9.38 20.32 15.28
C LEU A 106 8.87 20.64 13.86
N ASP A 107 7.77 21.40 13.75
CA ASP A 107 7.27 21.97 12.50
C ASP A 107 8.16 23.09 11.94
N GLU A 108 8.91 23.79 12.80
CA GLU A 108 9.82 24.87 12.40
C GLU A 108 11.19 24.33 11.94
N ALA A 109 11.57 23.15 12.42
CA ALA A 109 12.80 22.46 12.05
C ALA A 109 12.70 21.83 10.65
N LYS A 110 12.95 22.65 9.63
CA LYS A 110 12.99 22.22 8.22
C LYS A 110 14.34 21.58 7.90
N ILE A 111 14.31 20.44 7.21
CA ILE A 111 15.51 19.73 6.77
C ILE A 111 16.20 20.55 5.66
N PRO A 112 17.47 20.97 5.84
CA PRO A 112 18.21 21.73 4.82
C PRO A 112 18.28 20.99 3.48
N GLY A 113 18.14 21.70 2.35
CA GLY A 113 18.27 21.13 1.00
C GLY A 113 17.03 20.37 0.48
N THR A 114 15.97 20.20 1.28
CA THR A 114 14.74 19.49 0.90
C THR A 114 13.59 20.40 0.44
N GLY A 115 13.87 21.69 0.23
CA GLY A 115 12.85 22.68 -0.12
C GLY A 115 11.83 22.95 0.99
N GLY A 116 12.15 22.61 2.25
CA GLY A 116 11.39 22.94 3.47
C GLY A 116 10.70 21.78 4.20
N LEU A 117 11.10 20.51 3.96
CA LEU A 117 10.44 19.34 4.57
C LEU A 117 10.62 19.42 6.09
N ALA A 118 9.52 19.40 6.85
CA ALA A 118 9.60 19.48 8.31
C ALA A 118 9.97 18.13 8.91
N TRP A 119 10.80 18.14 9.95
CA TRP A 119 11.13 16.93 10.70
C TRP A 119 9.89 16.26 11.31
N SER A 120 8.87 17.05 11.66
CA SER A 120 7.59 16.56 12.14
C SER A 120 6.92 15.57 11.17
N THR A 121 6.91 15.84 9.87
CA THR A 121 6.34 14.97 8.84
C THR A 121 7.08 13.64 8.76
N VAL A 122 8.41 13.67 8.84
CA VAL A 122 9.25 12.47 8.77
C VAL A 122 9.04 11.60 10.02
N CYS A 123 9.14 12.20 11.22
CA CYS A 123 8.93 11.51 12.48
C CYS A 123 7.53 10.89 12.58
N SER A 124 6.50 11.63 12.15
CA SER A 124 5.11 11.14 12.15
C SER A 124 4.90 10.04 11.11
N GLY A 125 5.52 10.16 9.94
CA GLY A 125 5.55 9.13 8.90
C GLY A 125 6.16 7.82 9.40
N VAL A 126 7.30 7.91 10.08
CA VAL A 126 8.00 6.76 10.69
C VAL A 126 7.16 6.14 11.81
N ALA A 127 6.58 6.96 12.70
CA ALA A 127 5.72 6.48 13.78
C ALA A 127 4.48 5.75 13.24
N GLY A 128 3.78 6.34 12.28
CA GLY A 128 2.62 5.73 11.63
C GLY A 128 2.99 4.45 10.89
N ALA A 129 4.10 4.44 10.13
CA ALA A 129 4.59 3.25 9.43
C ALA A 129 4.97 2.11 10.38
N SER A 130 5.55 2.44 11.54
CA SER A 130 5.91 1.46 12.57
C SER A 130 4.66 0.85 13.21
N ALA A 131 3.69 1.68 13.58
CA ALA A 131 2.41 1.21 14.11
C ALA A 131 1.67 0.30 13.11
N ARG A 132 1.66 0.70 11.83
CA ARG A 132 1.14 -0.14 10.75
C ARG A 132 1.82 -1.50 10.72
N ALA A 133 3.15 -1.53 10.72
CA ALA A 133 3.92 -2.78 10.63
C ALA A 133 3.59 -3.72 11.80
N VAL A 134 3.49 -3.19 13.02
CA VAL A 134 3.16 -3.99 14.21
C VAL A 134 1.80 -4.67 14.07
N VAL A 135 0.81 -3.96 13.52
CA VAL A 135 -0.55 -4.49 13.32
C VAL A 135 -0.64 -5.39 12.07
N GLU A 136 0.10 -5.07 11.02
CA GLU A 136 0.07 -5.78 9.74
C GLU A 136 0.78 -7.14 9.81
N SER A 137 1.89 -7.27 10.54
CA SER A 137 2.67 -8.51 10.63
C SER A 137 1.89 -9.76 11.02
N PRO A 138 1.13 -9.80 12.13
CA PRO A 138 0.38 -11.01 12.51
C PRO A 138 -0.69 -11.36 11.47
N ILE A 139 -1.31 -10.36 10.85
CA ILE A 139 -2.36 -10.54 9.83
C ILE A 139 -1.76 -11.08 8.54
N GLU A 140 -0.62 -10.54 8.09
CA GLU A 140 0.10 -11.01 6.91
C GLU A 140 0.64 -12.44 7.14
N TYR A 141 1.21 -12.72 8.32
CA TYR A 141 1.68 -14.06 8.69
C TYR A 141 0.54 -15.09 8.65
N ALA A 142 -0.61 -14.80 9.28
CA ALA A 142 -1.78 -15.68 9.27
C ALA A 142 -2.31 -15.90 7.85
N LYS A 143 -2.35 -14.85 7.02
CA LYS A 143 -2.74 -14.94 5.61
C LYS A 143 -1.80 -15.85 4.82
N VAL A 144 -0.49 -15.66 4.95
CA VAL A 144 0.52 -16.46 4.23
C VAL A 144 0.47 -17.92 4.66
N LYS A 145 0.42 -18.21 5.98
CA LYS A 145 0.30 -19.58 6.50
C LYS A 145 -0.94 -20.31 6.00
N ARG A 146 -2.07 -19.59 5.95
CA ARG A 146 -3.31 -20.13 5.35
C ARG A 146 -3.16 -20.42 3.86
N GLN A 147 -2.45 -19.59 3.11
CA GLN A 147 -2.20 -19.80 1.68
C GLN A 147 -1.23 -20.95 1.41
N THR A 148 -0.28 -21.20 2.31
CA THR A 148 0.70 -22.29 2.20
C THR A 148 0.23 -23.60 2.84
N GLY A 149 -0.97 -23.63 3.41
CA GLY A 149 -1.52 -24.82 4.08
C GLY A 149 -0.81 -25.21 5.37
N GLN A 150 0.00 -24.30 5.95
CA GLN A 150 0.76 -24.55 7.17
C GLN A 150 -0.03 -24.10 8.42
N THR A 151 0.20 -24.78 9.54
CA THR A 151 -0.32 -24.34 10.84
C THR A 151 0.38 -23.05 11.28
N TRP A 152 -0.39 -22.08 11.75
CA TRP A 152 0.13 -20.81 12.25
C TRP A 152 0.28 -20.86 13.78
N ARG A 153 1.35 -20.26 14.30
CA ARG A 153 1.61 -20.16 15.75
C ARG A 153 1.74 -18.69 16.15
N PHE A 154 1.07 -18.28 17.22
CA PHE A 154 1.13 -16.88 17.69
C PHE A 154 2.54 -16.42 18.07
N ALA A 155 3.38 -17.31 18.61
CA ALA A 155 4.78 -17.00 18.95
C ALA A 155 5.61 -16.57 17.73
N GLU A 156 5.20 -16.96 16.53
CA GLU A 156 5.89 -16.67 15.26
C GLU A 156 5.20 -15.53 14.48
N ALA A 157 4.19 -14.87 15.07
CA ALA A 157 3.37 -13.90 14.34
C ALA A 157 4.13 -12.66 13.83
N TYR A 158 5.30 -12.37 14.41
CA TYR A 158 6.21 -11.29 13.99
C TYR A 158 7.41 -11.78 13.17
N GLN A 159 7.40 -13.05 12.74
CA GLN A 159 8.46 -13.59 11.90
C GLN A 159 8.52 -12.81 10.58
N GLY A 160 9.65 -12.15 10.32
CA GLY A 160 9.85 -11.29 9.14
C GLY A 160 9.59 -9.80 9.37
N PHE A 161 9.22 -9.38 10.59
CA PHE A 161 9.02 -7.96 10.94
C PHE A 161 10.22 -7.08 10.59
N TYR A 162 11.45 -7.59 10.81
CA TYR A 162 12.71 -6.90 10.50
C TYR A 162 12.93 -6.65 9.00
N MET A 163 12.32 -7.42 8.11
CA MET A 163 12.32 -7.18 6.66
C MET A 163 11.13 -6.31 6.22
N GLN A 164 10.00 -6.42 6.93
CA GLN A 164 8.78 -5.66 6.64
C GLN A 164 8.93 -4.18 7.02
N LEU A 165 9.56 -3.88 8.16
CA LEU A 165 9.66 -2.52 8.69
C LEU A 165 10.44 -1.58 7.75
N PRO A 166 11.66 -1.90 7.25
CA PRO A 166 12.37 -1.02 6.32
C PRO A 166 11.64 -0.84 4.99
N ARG A 167 10.97 -1.89 4.49
CA ARG A 167 10.14 -1.80 3.27
C ARG A 167 9.01 -0.80 3.46
N THR A 168 8.25 -0.92 4.54
CA THR A 168 7.09 -0.07 4.82
C THR A 168 7.51 1.37 5.07
N VAL A 169 8.55 1.57 5.90
CA VAL A 169 9.08 2.89 6.21
C VAL A 169 9.64 3.54 4.95
N GLY A 170 10.47 2.85 4.17
CA GLY A 170 11.05 3.38 2.93
C GLY A 170 9.98 3.76 1.89
N MET A 171 8.98 2.90 1.68
CA MET A 171 7.88 3.18 0.75
C MET A 171 7.06 4.40 1.18
N MET A 172 6.72 4.49 2.47
CA MET A 172 5.92 5.59 2.99
C MET A 172 6.71 6.90 2.95
N THR A 173 7.97 6.90 3.38
CA THR A 173 8.85 8.08 3.30
C THR A 173 8.96 8.58 1.87
N PHE A 174 9.15 7.69 0.89
CA PHE A 174 9.17 8.08 -0.52
C PHE A 174 7.87 8.75 -0.96
N ILE A 175 6.72 8.11 -0.69
CA ILE A 175 5.40 8.63 -1.07
C ILE A 175 5.13 10.00 -0.43
N PHE A 176 5.36 10.13 0.89
CA PHE A 176 5.10 11.38 1.60
C PHE A 176 6.03 12.50 1.13
N CYS A 177 7.32 12.22 0.95
CA CYS A 177 8.27 13.20 0.41
C CYS A 177 7.86 13.66 -0.99
N SER A 178 7.54 12.73 -1.90
CA SER A 178 7.13 13.06 -3.26
C SER A 178 5.83 13.89 -3.31
N VAL A 179 4.83 13.54 -2.50
CA VAL A 179 3.57 14.29 -2.43
C VAL A 179 3.78 15.68 -1.84
N ASP A 180 4.60 15.81 -0.79
CA ASP A 180 4.89 17.10 -0.17
C ASP A 180 5.68 18.03 -1.11
N SER A 181 6.69 17.49 -1.82
CA SER A 181 7.41 18.22 -2.88
C SER A 181 6.46 18.70 -3.98
N LEU A 182 5.55 17.84 -4.45
CA LEU A 182 4.59 18.23 -5.49
C LEU A 182 3.58 19.26 -5.00
N ARG A 183 3.12 19.14 -3.75
CA ARG A 183 2.21 20.12 -3.13
C ARG A 183 2.83 21.50 -3.12
N ARG A 184 4.13 21.60 -2.80
CA ARG A 184 4.84 22.89 -2.76
C ARG A 184 5.04 23.48 -4.14
N TRP A 185 5.42 22.66 -5.11
CA TRP A 185 5.60 23.10 -6.49
C TRP A 185 4.30 23.63 -7.11
N THR A 186 3.16 23.03 -6.73
CA THR A 186 1.83 23.40 -7.26
C THR A 186 1.06 24.40 -6.40
N GLY A 187 1.68 24.95 -5.33
CA GLY A 187 0.98 25.82 -4.37
C GLY A 187 -0.22 25.16 -3.67
N GLY A 188 -0.31 23.82 -3.71
CA GLY A 188 -1.44 23.03 -3.22
C GLY A 188 -2.70 23.10 -4.08
N GLU A 189 -2.69 23.80 -5.21
CA GLU A 189 -3.87 24.05 -6.04
C GLU A 189 -4.28 22.81 -6.84
N ALA A 190 -3.30 22.04 -7.31
CA ALA A 190 -3.55 20.76 -7.99
C ALA A 190 -4.24 19.76 -7.06
N LEU A 191 -3.91 19.74 -5.77
CA LEU A 191 -4.51 18.84 -4.79
C LEU A 191 -5.92 19.23 -4.35
N LYS A 192 -6.52 20.31 -4.88
CA LYS A 192 -7.91 20.69 -4.57
C LYS A 192 -8.94 19.97 -5.46
N ARG A 193 -8.55 19.59 -6.70
CA ARG A 193 -9.46 18.93 -7.65
C ARG A 193 -9.33 17.41 -7.56
N PRO A 194 -10.44 16.65 -7.59
CA PRO A 194 -10.41 15.20 -7.43
C PRO A 194 -9.60 14.48 -8.53
N ALA A 195 -9.65 14.95 -9.78
CA ALA A 195 -8.89 14.36 -10.88
C ALA A 195 -7.37 14.44 -10.67
N TYR A 196 -6.86 15.59 -10.23
CA TYR A 196 -5.43 15.77 -9.97
C TYR A 196 -4.97 15.05 -8.69
N GLN A 197 -5.84 14.93 -7.68
CA GLN A 197 -5.59 14.07 -6.52
C GLN A 197 -5.41 12.61 -6.96
N PHE A 198 -6.31 12.12 -7.80
CA PHE A 198 -6.26 10.76 -8.33
C PHE A 198 -4.94 10.49 -9.09
N ILE A 199 -4.58 11.37 -10.04
CA ILE A 199 -3.38 11.23 -10.86
C ILE A 199 -2.11 11.33 -10.00
N THR A 200 -2.04 12.29 -9.09
CA THR A 200 -0.89 12.49 -8.20
C THR A 200 -0.66 11.27 -7.32
N TRP A 201 -1.67 10.87 -6.54
CA TRP A 201 -1.54 9.78 -5.58
C TRP A 201 -1.37 8.43 -6.27
N GLY A 202 -2.08 8.20 -7.37
CA GLY A 202 -1.90 7.03 -8.21
C GLY A 202 -0.49 6.97 -8.80
N GLY A 203 -0.02 8.06 -9.41
CA GLY A 203 1.27 8.15 -10.10
C GLY A 203 2.46 8.00 -9.16
N VAL A 204 2.48 8.73 -8.04
CA VAL A 204 3.56 8.64 -7.04
C VAL A 204 3.62 7.23 -6.44
N SER A 205 2.46 6.63 -6.13
CA SER A 205 2.41 5.26 -5.62
C SER A 205 2.90 4.24 -6.65
N MET A 206 2.58 4.45 -7.93
CA MET A 206 3.03 3.61 -9.02
C MET A 206 4.56 3.67 -9.20
N LEU A 207 5.15 4.86 -9.16
CA LEU A 207 6.61 5.04 -9.24
C LEU A 207 7.33 4.39 -8.05
N GLY A 208 6.83 4.58 -6.83
CA GLY A 208 7.39 3.93 -5.64
C GLY A 208 7.28 2.39 -5.72
N PHE A 209 6.19 1.90 -6.29
CA PHE A 209 5.99 0.47 -6.53
C PHE A 209 6.97 -0.08 -7.56
N TRP A 210 7.30 0.65 -8.63
CA TRP A 210 8.29 0.22 -9.62
C TRP A 210 9.68 0.05 -9.02
N PHE A 211 10.06 0.90 -8.07
CA PHE A 211 11.33 0.80 -7.36
C PHE A 211 11.42 -0.43 -6.45
N ILE A 212 10.31 -0.81 -5.81
CA ILE A 212 10.24 -1.93 -4.85
C ILE A 212 9.98 -3.26 -5.56
N TRP A 213 9.42 -3.23 -6.76
CA TRP A 213 8.99 -4.41 -7.52
C TRP A 213 10.06 -5.51 -7.66
N PRO A 214 11.34 -5.22 -7.98
CA PRO A 214 12.37 -6.26 -8.07
C PRO A 214 12.56 -7.04 -6.77
N LEU A 215 12.50 -6.36 -5.62
CA LEU A 215 12.61 -6.99 -4.30
C LEU A 215 11.39 -7.84 -3.99
N GLU A 216 10.21 -7.40 -4.41
CA GLU A 216 8.95 -8.13 -4.24
C GLU A 216 8.92 -9.41 -5.08
N THR A 217 9.36 -9.34 -6.35
CA THR A 217 9.51 -10.50 -7.23
C THR A 217 10.45 -11.54 -6.63
N LEU A 218 11.59 -11.11 -6.07
CA LEU A 218 12.55 -11.98 -5.41
C LEU A 218 11.99 -12.62 -4.13
N LYS A 219 11.31 -11.85 -3.28
CA LYS A 219 10.61 -12.36 -2.08
C LYS A 219 9.61 -13.44 -2.47
N ASN A 220 8.78 -13.17 -3.47
CA ASN A 220 7.73 -14.10 -3.91
C ASN A 220 8.32 -15.41 -4.44
N GLN A 221 9.44 -15.35 -5.18
CA GLN A 221 10.18 -16.54 -5.64
C GLN A 221 10.75 -17.38 -4.49
N VAL A 222 11.30 -16.74 -3.47
CA VAL A 222 11.82 -17.43 -2.27
C VAL A 222 10.68 -18.08 -1.50
N GLN A 223 9.57 -17.38 -1.31
CA GLN A 223 8.39 -17.89 -0.60
C GLN A 223 7.68 -19.01 -1.36
N ALA A 224 7.69 -18.98 -2.69
CA ALA A 224 7.11 -20.02 -3.54
C ALA A 224 7.96 -21.31 -3.59
N GLY A 225 9.18 -21.31 -3.02
CA GLY A 225 10.04 -22.49 -2.99
C GLY A 225 10.39 -23.02 -4.39
N THR A 226 10.35 -22.16 -5.42
CA THR A 226 10.56 -22.58 -6.80
C THR A 226 11.98 -23.11 -6.96
N ALA A 227 12.10 -24.41 -7.21
CA ALA A 227 13.37 -25.02 -7.56
C ALA A 227 13.82 -24.46 -8.90
N VAL A 228 15.06 -23.99 -8.96
CA VAL A 228 15.69 -23.50 -10.17
C VAL A 228 16.89 -24.41 -10.41
N ASP A 229 16.94 -25.02 -11.59
CA ASP A 229 18.00 -25.95 -12.01
C ASP A 229 18.25 -27.10 -11.01
N GLY A 230 17.18 -27.70 -10.49
CA GLY A 230 17.26 -28.85 -9.57
C GLY A 230 17.71 -28.53 -8.14
N SER A 231 18.06 -27.28 -7.84
CA SER A 231 18.36 -26.84 -6.48
C SER A 231 17.07 -26.55 -5.70
N ALA A 232 16.92 -27.18 -4.53
CA ALA A 232 15.83 -26.91 -3.59
C ALA A 232 15.96 -25.52 -2.92
N ALA A 233 17.14 -24.91 -2.96
CA ALA A 233 17.41 -23.59 -2.40
C ALA A 233 18.32 -22.78 -3.35
N PRO A 234 17.81 -22.32 -4.51
CA PRO A 234 18.63 -21.63 -5.50
C PRO A 234 19.05 -20.25 -5.01
N SER A 235 20.29 -19.90 -5.32
CA SER A 235 20.89 -18.60 -5.00
C SER A 235 20.17 -17.44 -5.72
N LEU A 236 20.31 -16.23 -5.21
CA LEU A 236 19.73 -15.01 -5.81
C LEU A 236 20.11 -14.85 -7.30
N ARG A 237 21.37 -15.17 -7.66
CA ARG A 237 21.83 -15.09 -9.05
C ARG A 237 21.16 -16.11 -9.96
N GLN A 238 20.95 -17.34 -9.49
CA GLN A 238 20.24 -18.38 -10.24
C GLN A 238 18.77 -18.00 -10.46
N ARG A 239 18.12 -17.40 -9.47
CA ARG A 239 16.73 -16.91 -9.59
C ARG A 239 16.60 -15.79 -10.62
N VAL A 240 17.54 -14.83 -10.62
CA VAL A 240 17.57 -13.74 -11.60
C VAL A 240 17.83 -14.29 -13.01
N ALA A 241 18.76 -15.25 -13.14
CA ALA A 241 19.04 -15.90 -14.41
C ALA A 241 17.83 -16.65 -14.97
N ALA A 242 17.13 -17.43 -14.13
CA ALA A 242 15.92 -18.17 -14.51
C ALA A 242 14.75 -17.27 -14.93
N LEU A 243 14.71 -16.03 -14.44
CA LEU A 243 13.71 -15.05 -14.85
C LEU A 243 14.02 -14.39 -16.22
N GLY A 244 15.19 -14.66 -16.80
CA GLY A 244 15.66 -14.03 -18.04
C GLY A 244 16.51 -12.78 -17.79
N GLY A 245 17.16 -12.68 -16.63
CA GLY A 245 18.05 -11.58 -16.26
C GLY A 245 17.35 -10.42 -15.53
N PRO A 246 18.00 -9.25 -15.42
CA PRO A 246 17.51 -8.11 -14.63
C PRO A 246 16.15 -7.57 -15.09
N LEU A 247 15.87 -7.61 -16.39
CA LEU A 247 14.57 -7.20 -16.94
C LEU A 247 13.45 -8.21 -16.63
N GLY A 248 13.82 -9.48 -16.39
CA GLY A 248 12.90 -10.52 -15.92
C GLY A 248 12.27 -10.23 -14.56
N LEU A 249 12.95 -9.45 -13.71
CA LEU A 249 12.45 -9.03 -12.39
C LEU A 249 11.21 -8.13 -12.49
N TYR A 250 11.02 -7.48 -13.64
CA TYR A 250 9.87 -6.61 -13.92
C TYR A 250 8.69 -7.35 -14.56
N ARG A 251 8.77 -8.68 -14.72
CA ARG A 251 7.62 -9.48 -15.19
C ARG A 251 6.42 -9.30 -14.27
N GLY A 252 5.26 -9.02 -14.86
CA GLY A 252 4.01 -8.78 -14.11
C GLY A 252 3.85 -7.38 -13.54
N ILE A 253 4.77 -6.44 -13.84
CA ILE A 253 4.67 -5.07 -13.32
C ILE A 253 3.43 -4.34 -13.80
N LEU A 254 2.95 -4.59 -15.02
CA LEU A 254 1.80 -3.88 -15.61
C LEU A 254 0.50 -4.08 -14.81
N PRO A 255 0.01 -5.31 -14.54
CA PRO A 255 -1.15 -5.51 -13.67
C PRO A 255 -0.89 -5.03 -12.24
N GLY A 256 0.36 -5.13 -11.77
CA GLY A 256 0.84 -4.53 -10.53
C GLY A 256 0.55 -3.04 -10.45
N SER A 257 0.99 -2.32 -11.48
CA SER A 257 0.97 -0.87 -11.60
C SER A 257 -0.44 -0.32 -11.73
N ILE A 258 -1.27 -0.93 -12.58
CA ILE A 258 -2.67 -0.54 -12.77
C ILE A 258 -3.42 -0.67 -11.45
N SER A 259 -3.24 -1.80 -10.76
CA SER A 259 -3.85 -2.05 -9.45
C SER A 259 -3.41 -1.00 -8.41
N VAL A 260 -2.11 -0.71 -8.32
CA VAL A 260 -1.58 0.28 -7.37
C VAL A 260 -2.05 1.70 -7.69
N PHE A 261 -2.04 2.06 -8.97
CA PHE A 261 -2.47 3.36 -9.46
C PHE A 261 -3.95 3.61 -9.16
N MET A 262 -4.83 2.70 -9.58
CA MET A 262 -6.28 2.80 -9.37
C MET A 262 -6.62 2.83 -7.89
N ARG A 263 -6.04 1.91 -7.11
CA ARG A 263 -6.31 1.76 -5.69
C ARG A 263 -5.96 3.04 -4.91
N ASN A 264 -4.74 3.54 -5.08
CA ASN A 264 -4.30 4.73 -4.34
C ASN A 264 -4.94 6.02 -4.88
N GLY A 265 -5.16 6.12 -6.19
CA GLY A 265 -5.85 7.27 -6.79
C GLY A 265 -7.29 7.40 -6.29
N THR A 266 -8.09 6.32 -6.36
CA THR A 266 -9.49 6.36 -5.91
C THR A 266 -9.59 6.62 -4.41
N ALA A 267 -8.73 5.98 -3.61
CA ALA A 267 -8.74 6.15 -2.17
C ALA A 267 -8.38 7.60 -1.76
N ALA A 268 -7.49 8.28 -2.49
CA ALA A 268 -7.20 9.70 -2.25
C ALA A 268 -8.42 10.61 -2.49
N VAL A 269 -9.19 10.36 -3.55
CA VAL A 269 -10.42 11.11 -3.86
C VAL A 269 -11.47 10.88 -2.79
N VAL A 270 -11.74 9.62 -2.43
CA VAL A 270 -12.72 9.27 -1.38
C VAL A 270 -12.34 9.91 -0.04
N MET A 271 -11.06 9.89 0.31
CA MET A 271 -10.55 10.52 1.52
C MET A 271 -10.73 12.04 1.52
N SER A 272 -10.51 12.70 0.38
CA SER A 272 -10.73 14.14 0.22
C SER A 272 -12.19 14.51 0.46
N PHE A 273 -13.13 13.72 -0.08
CA PHE A 273 -14.56 13.92 0.19
C PHE A 273 -14.93 13.66 1.64
N ALA A 274 -14.40 12.60 2.24
CA ALA A 274 -14.64 12.29 3.65
C ALA A 274 -14.12 13.41 4.57
N GLN A 275 -12.91 13.93 4.31
CA GLN A 275 -12.33 15.02 5.07
C GLN A 275 -13.17 16.30 4.97
N LYS A 276 -13.62 16.68 3.76
CA LYS A 276 -14.52 17.83 3.58
C LYS A 276 -15.80 17.69 4.41
N LYS A 277 -16.42 16.52 4.35
CA LYS A 277 -17.66 16.25 5.09
C LYS A 277 -17.44 16.26 6.61
N ILE A 278 -16.30 15.80 7.10
CA ILE A 278 -15.94 15.85 8.53
C ILE A 278 -15.75 17.30 8.99
N THR A 279 -15.13 18.14 8.16
CA THR A 279 -15.01 19.59 8.44
C THR A 279 -16.37 20.29 8.41
N GLU A 280 -17.25 19.98 7.45
CA GLU A 280 -18.62 20.50 7.38
C GLU A 280 -19.46 20.12 8.62
N LEU A 281 -19.22 18.93 9.18
CA LEU A 281 -19.87 18.45 10.40
C LEU A 281 -19.31 19.07 11.69
N GLY A 282 -18.31 19.97 11.61
CA GLY A 282 -17.71 20.64 12.77
C GLY A 282 -16.93 19.71 13.69
N LEU A 283 -16.55 18.51 13.21
CA LEU A 283 -15.81 17.52 14.01
C LEU A 283 -14.34 17.90 14.18
N ARG A 284 -13.82 18.76 13.29
CA ARG A 284 -12.54 19.46 13.40
C ARG A 284 -12.83 20.90 13.80
N GLY A 285 -12.58 21.23 15.06
CA GLY A 285 -12.79 22.57 15.64
C GLY A 285 -11.48 23.12 16.18
#